data_AF-A0A662GKI0-F1
#
_entry.id   AF-A0A662GKI0-F1
#
_cell.length_a   1.000
_cell.length_b   1.000
_cell.length_c   1.000
_cell.angle_alpha   90.00
_cell.angle_beta   90.00
_cell.angle_gamma   90.00
#
_symmetry.space_group_name_H-M   'P 1'
#
loop_
_entity.id
_entity.type
_entity.pdbx_description
1 polymer ?
#
loop_
_entity_poly.entity_id
_entity_poly.type
_entity_poly.pdbx_seq_one_letter_code
_entity_poly.pdbx_strand_id
1 'polypeptide(L)'
;MSIRKLIIVTSEHDPLRSKIKKICNEIAEKYGVELDIKYEDWDFLRKYGEEDELGGYSFPQVFIQYDDGRIEHILTRIPLNNKGKLDRDLAMQIIEKKFSG
;
A
#
# COMPACT_ATOMS: atom_id res chain seq x y z
N MET A 1 11.11 8.08 14.32
CA MET A 1 11.64 7.31 13.18
C MET A 1 10.95 7.84 11.94
N SER A 2 11.68 8.16 10.88
CA SER A 2 11.10 8.66 9.63
C SER A 2 10.77 7.53 8.68
N ILE A 3 9.73 7.73 7.87
CA ILE A 3 9.38 6.85 6.76
C ILE A 3 10.25 7.25 5.58
N ARG A 4 10.87 6.26 4.94
CA ARG A 4 11.77 6.44 3.79
C ARG A 4 11.09 6.18 2.46
N LYS A 5 10.17 5.20 2.43
CA LYS A 5 9.62 4.64 1.20
C LYS A 5 8.21 4.10 1.40
N LEU A 6 7.34 4.33 0.42
CA LEU A 6 6.08 3.62 0.21
C LEU A 6 6.31 2.47 -0.75
N ILE A 7 5.72 1.31 -0.46
CA ILE A 7 5.81 0.13 -1.30
C ILE A 7 4.40 -0.33 -1.65
N ILE A 8 4.15 -0.61 -2.93
CA ILE A 8 2.91 -1.22 -3.39
C ILE A 8 3.28 -2.59 -3.95
N VAL A 9 2.59 -3.64 -3.49
CA VAL A 9 2.62 -4.95 -4.16
C VAL A 9 1.27 -5.16 -4.86
N THR A 10 1.31 -5.41 -6.16
CA THR A 10 0.10 -5.48 -7.00
C THR A 10 0.30 -6.47 -8.17
N SER A 11 -0.71 -6.63 -9.01
CA SER A 11 -0.64 -7.42 -10.25
C SER A 11 -0.92 -6.53 -11.48
N GLU A 12 -0.37 -6.93 -12.63
CA GLU A 12 -0.63 -6.34 -13.96
C GLU A 12 -2.13 -6.34 -14.32
N HIS A 13 -2.91 -7.24 -13.73
CA HIS A 13 -4.34 -7.40 -14.00
C HIS A 13 -5.24 -6.80 -12.92
N ASP A 14 -4.68 -6.26 -11.83
CA ASP A 14 -5.48 -5.70 -10.76
C ASP A 14 -6.20 -4.40 -11.19
N PRO A 15 -7.53 -4.32 -11.06
CA PRO A 15 -8.31 -3.16 -11.52
C PRO A 15 -8.13 -1.91 -10.64
N LEU A 16 -7.58 -2.05 -9.42
CA LEU A 16 -7.35 -0.94 -8.50
C LEU A 16 -5.92 -0.39 -8.58
N ARG A 17 -5.00 -1.10 -9.24
CA ARG A 17 -3.58 -0.77 -9.41
C ARG A 17 -3.36 0.71 -9.71
N SER A 18 -3.96 1.20 -10.79
CA SER A 18 -3.74 2.57 -11.27
C SER A 18 -4.18 3.62 -10.23
N LYS A 19 -5.30 3.36 -9.55
CA LYS A 19 -5.85 4.27 -8.53
C LYS A 19 -4.99 4.29 -7.27
N ILE A 20 -4.56 3.12 -6.79
CA ILE A 20 -3.70 3.01 -5.60
C ILE A 20 -2.32 3.59 -5.87
N LYS A 21 -1.73 3.31 -7.03
CA LYS A 21 -0.48 3.97 -7.45
C LYS A 21 -0.58 5.48 -7.42
N LYS A 22 -1.66 6.04 -7.97
CA LYS A 22 -1.87 7.49 -7.95
C LYS A 22 -1.96 8.04 -6.54
N ILE A 23 -2.71 7.40 -5.65
CA ILE A 23 -2.84 7.80 -4.23
C ILE A 23 -1.48 7.76 -3.53
N CYS A 24 -0.75 6.65 -3.63
CA CYS A 24 0.55 6.53 -2.98
C CYS A 24 1.60 7.48 -3.60
N ASN A 25 1.54 7.76 -4.90
CA ASN A 25 2.43 8.72 -5.55
C ASN A 25 2.19 10.14 -5.02
N GLU A 26 0.93 10.57 -4.91
CA GLU A 26 0.59 11.88 -4.35
C GLU A 26 1.09 12.02 -2.89
N ILE A 27 0.98 10.97 -2.08
CA ILE A 27 1.52 10.96 -0.71
C ILE A 27 3.04 10.94 -0.72
N ALA A 28 3.66 10.11 -1.57
CA ALA A 28 5.12 10.02 -1.67
C ALA A 28 5.75 11.37 -2.03
N GLU A 29 5.17 12.07 -3.01
CA GLU A 29 5.57 13.42 -3.41
C GLU A 29 5.38 14.43 -2.28
N LYS A 30 4.22 14.40 -1.59
CA LYS A 30 3.91 15.31 -0.48
C LYS A 30 4.90 15.20 0.68
N TYR A 31 5.34 13.99 1.00
CA TYR A 31 6.26 13.73 2.13
C TYR A 31 7.72 13.55 1.70
N GLY A 32 8.03 13.64 0.40
CA GLY A 32 9.39 13.51 -0.12
C GLY A 32 10.00 12.12 0.05
N VAL A 33 9.20 11.06 -0.03
CA VAL A 33 9.64 9.66 0.12
C VAL A 33 9.62 8.91 -1.21
N GLU A 34 10.39 7.83 -1.31
CA GLU A 34 10.41 6.98 -2.52
C GLU A 34 9.10 6.20 -2.67
N LEU A 35 8.63 5.97 -3.90
CA LEU A 35 7.57 5.02 -4.20
C LEU A 35 8.14 3.83 -4.98
N ASP A 36 8.05 2.64 -4.40
CA ASP A 36 8.48 1.37 -5.00
C ASP A 36 7.24 0.53 -5.34
N ILE A 37 7.21 0.00 -6.57
CA ILE A 37 6.09 -0.79 -7.08
C ILE A 37 6.63 -2.16 -7.43
N LYS A 38 6.08 -3.17 -6.76
CA LYS A 38 6.41 -4.58 -6.95
C LYS A 38 5.22 -5.28 -7.59
N TYR A 39 5.50 -6.03 -8.66
CA TYR A 39 4.49 -6.83 -9.33
C TYR A 39 4.66 -8.29 -8.95
N GLU A 40 3.62 -8.85 -8.33
CA GLU A 40 3.55 -10.28 -7.98
C GLU A 40 4.81 -10.78 -7.23
N ASP A 41 5.38 -9.93 -6.38
CA ASP A 41 6.53 -10.28 -5.54
C ASP A 41 6.08 -11.15 -4.37
N TRP A 42 5.96 -12.45 -4.65
CA TRP A 42 5.49 -13.45 -3.70
C TRP A 42 6.42 -13.63 -2.51
N ASP A 43 7.72 -13.39 -2.66
CA ASP A 43 8.68 -13.48 -1.55
C ASP A 43 8.48 -12.32 -0.58
N PHE A 44 8.21 -11.11 -1.09
CA PHE A 44 7.87 -9.96 -0.26
C PHE A 44 6.56 -10.18 0.50
N LEU A 45 5.51 -10.66 -0.19
CA LEU A 45 4.23 -10.96 0.41
C LEU A 45 4.33 -12.02 1.50
N ARG A 46 5.05 -13.13 1.25
CA ARG A 46 5.30 -14.18 2.25
C ARG A 46 5.98 -13.68 3.52
N LYS A 47 6.73 -12.58 3.43
CA LYS A 47 7.48 -12.03 4.56
C LYS A 47 6.75 -10.90 5.29
N TYR A 48 6.00 -10.08 4.56
CA TYR A 48 5.45 -8.82 5.08
C TYR A 48 3.96 -8.63 4.81
N GLY A 49 3.42 -9.32 3.81
CA GLY A 49 2.03 -9.23 3.40
C GLY A 49 1.07 -9.86 4.39
N GLU A 50 -0.20 -9.54 4.20
CA GLU A 50 -1.29 -10.15 4.96
C GLU A 50 -1.97 -11.22 4.10
N GLU A 51 -2.07 -12.43 4.65
CA GLU A 51 -2.80 -13.56 4.09
C GLU A 51 -4.26 -13.50 4.53
N ASP A 52 -5.17 -13.91 3.63
CA ASP A 52 -6.53 -14.23 4.02
C ASP A 52 -6.62 -15.58 4.76
N GLU A 53 -7.82 -15.92 5.23
CA GLU A 53 -8.08 -17.15 5.98
C GLU A 53 -7.81 -18.45 5.19
N LEU A 54 -7.65 -18.36 3.87
CA LEU A 54 -7.37 -19.47 2.97
C LEU A 54 -5.89 -19.50 2.51
N GLY A 55 -5.04 -18.61 3.03
CA GLY A 55 -3.64 -18.48 2.65
C GLY A 55 -3.41 -17.72 1.34
N GLY A 56 -4.43 -16.99 0.85
CA GLY A 56 -4.35 -16.16 -0.34
C GLY A 56 -3.84 -14.75 -0.05
N TYR A 57 -3.12 -14.16 -1.00
CA TYR A 57 -2.76 -12.74 -0.95
C TYR A 57 -3.70 -11.95 -1.86
N SER A 58 -4.45 -11.04 -1.26
CA SER A 58 -5.24 -10.06 -2.01
C SER A 58 -4.35 -8.92 -2.51
N PHE A 59 -4.56 -8.49 -3.75
CA PHE A 59 -3.92 -7.31 -4.32
C PHE A 59 -4.93 -6.14 -4.44
N PRO A 60 -4.43 -4.90 -4.48
CA PRO A 60 -3.07 -4.47 -4.13
C PRO A 60 -2.87 -4.37 -2.60
N GLN A 61 -1.65 -4.58 -2.14
CA GLN A 61 -1.24 -4.30 -0.76
C GLN A 61 -0.27 -3.11 -0.68
N VAL A 62 -0.38 -2.31 0.37
CA VAL A 62 0.46 -1.11 0.60
C VAL A 62 1.25 -1.25 1.89
N PHE A 63 2.52 -0.86 1.84
CA PHE A 63 3.48 -0.92 2.93
C PHE A 63 4.27 0.37 3.03
N ILE A 64 4.92 0.58 4.18
CA ILE A 64 5.96 1.58 4.37
C ILE A 64 7.26 0.92 4.81
N GLN A 65 8.36 1.54 4.45
CA GLN A 65 9.68 1.22 4.97
C GLN A 65 10.22 2.41 5.76
N TYR A 66 10.65 2.14 6.98
CA TYR A 66 11.35 3.09 7.84
C TYR A 66 12.84 3.18 7.49
N ASP A 67 13.51 4.25 7.94
CA ASP A 67 14.95 4.43 7.67
C ASP A 67 15.85 3.33 8.26
N ASP A 68 15.40 2.62 9.29
CA ASP A 68 16.09 1.47 9.88
C ASP A 68 15.88 0.15 9.09
N GLY A 69 15.12 0.21 8.00
CA GLY A 69 14.82 -0.93 7.13
C GLY A 69 13.58 -1.73 7.55
N ARG A 70 12.93 -1.40 8.67
CA ARG A 70 11.68 -2.06 9.09
C ARG A 70 10.58 -1.82 8.07
N ILE A 71 9.85 -2.88 7.73
CA ILE A 71 8.66 -2.82 6.88
C ILE A 71 7.42 -2.93 7.74
N GLU A 72 6.42 -2.09 7.47
CA GLU A 72 5.10 -2.17 8.08
C GLU A 72 4.02 -2.21 7.00
N HIS A 73 3.12 -3.17 7.14
CA HIS A 73 1.94 -3.31 6.29
C HIS A 73 0.86 -2.30 6.70
N ILE A 74 0.26 -1.62 5.71
CA ILE A 74 -0.74 -0.56 5.93
C ILE A 74 -2.13 -0.98 5.43
N LEU A 75 -2.24 -1.58 4.25
CA LEU A 75 -3.53 -1.84 3.59
C LEU A 75 -3.50 -3.14 2.80
N THR A 76 -4.31 -4.13 3.22
CA THR A 76 -4.64 -5.35 2.45
C THR A 76 -5.92 -5.17 1.66
N ARG A 77 -6.92 -4.55 2.31
CA ARG A 77 -8.27 -4.37 1.79
C ARG A 77 -8.46 -2.92 1.43
N ILE A 78 -8.45 -2.62 0.14
CA ILE A 78 -8.66 -1.26 -0.34
C ILE A 78 -10.05 -0.79 0.09
N PRO A 79 -10.15 0.33 0.84
CA PRO A 79 -11.44 0.81 1.32
C PRO A 79 -12.34 1.15 0.13
N LEU A 80 -13.60 0.77 0.23
CA LEU A 80 -14.63 1.04 -0.77
C LEU A 80 -15.71 1.93 -0.15
N ASN A 81 -16.27 2.83 -0.96
CA ASN A 81 -17.40 3.67 -0.58
C ASN A 81 -18.73 2.90 -0.72
N ASN A 82 -19.83 3.55 -0.36
CA ASN A 82 -21.19 2.98 -0.42
C ASN A 82 -21.64 2.52 -1.83
N LYS A 83 -20.88 2.84 -2.89
CA LYS A 83 -21.13 2.42 -4.28
C LYS A 83 -20.21 1.27 -4.73
N GLY A 84 -19.44 0.68 -3.81
CA GLY A 84 -18.46 -0.37 -4.11
C GLY A 84 -17.25 0.13 -4.91
N LYS A 85 -17.03 1.44 -5.00
CA LYS A 85 -15.86 2.02 -5.67
C LYS A 85 -14.82 2.37 -4.61
N LEU A 86 -13.54 2.36 -4.99
CA LEU A 86 -12.44 2.83 -4.14
C LEU A 86 -12.79 4.14 -3.45
N ASP A 87 -12.71 4.14 -2.11
CA ASP A 87 -12.82 5.31 -1.27
C ASP A 87 -11.44 5.97 -1.17
N ARG A 88 -11.23 6.97 -2.01
CA ARG A 88 -9.92 7.61 -2.17
C ARG A 88 -9.51 8.34 -0.91
N ASP A 89 -10.46 9.06 -0.31
CA ASP A 89 -10.16 9.93 0.82
C ASP A 89 -9.87 9.10 2.07
N LEU A 90 -10.61 8.00 2.27
CA LEU A 90 -10.32 7.05 3.34
C LEU A 90 -8.97 6.33 3.12
N ALA A 91 -8.67 5.89 1.90
CA ALA A 91 -7.38 5.27 1.59
C ALA A 91 -6.21 6.24 1.87
N MET A 92 -6.33 7.49 1.44
CA MET A 92 -5.35 8.54 1.73
C MET A 92 -5.19 8.74 3.23
N GLN A 93 -6.28 8.93 3.96
CA GLN A 93 -6.24 9.17 5.40
C GLN A 93 -5.53 8.03 6.15
N ILE A 94 -5.80 6.77 5.79
CA ILE A 94 -5.16 5.61 6.42
C ILE A 94 -3.64 5.63 6.21
N ILE A 95 -3.20 5.90 4.96
CA ILE A 95 -1.77 5.92 4.62
C ILE A 95 -1.09 7.15 5.26
N GLU A 96 -1.65 8.35 5.10
CA GLU A 96 -1.08 9.60 5.62
C GLU A 96 -0.98 9.63 7.15
N LYS A 97 -1.87 8.92 7.84
CA LYS A 97 -1.80 8.79 9.30
C LYS A 97 -0.47 8.19 9.76
N LYS A 98 0.19 7.37 8.94
CA LYS A 98 1.52 6.82 9.26
C LYS A 98 2.64 7.85 9.15
N PHE A 99 2.47 8.88 8.30
CA PHE A 99 3.45 9.95 8.12
C PHE A 99 3.31 11.08 9.13
N SER A 100 2.14 11.20 9.77
CA SER A 100 1.83 12.30 10.69
C SER A 100 1.95 11.89 12.17
N GLY A 101 2.37 10.66 12.46
CA GLY A 101 2.48 10.08 13.80
C GLY A 101 3.91 9.85 14.26
#